data_AF-A0A9P7U0A5-F1
#
_entry.id   AF-A0A9P7U0A5-F1
#
_cell.length_a   1.000
_cell.length_b   1.000
_cell.length_c   1.000
_cell.angle_alpha   90.00
_cell.angle_beta   90.00
_cell.angle_gamma   90.00
#
_symmetry.space_group_name_H-M   'P 1'
#
loop_
_entity.id
_entity.type
_entity.pdbx_description
1 polymer ?
#
loop_
_entity_poly.entity_id
_entity_poly.type
_entity_poly.pdbx_seq_one_letter_code
_entity_poly.pdbx_strand_id
1 'polypeptide(L)'
;MTNFLENAPENTTGNLSEPCSADGHMHILQDIPGKGKGLVATRDIPKGTRILSEQPLITLPATVPGEMVPDILCRQWVSVNIDQRIAYLSLHNNFANGIKKGGSQLVGIFYSNCREFGRGDKVAVFLEACRINHDCESNAEGEWNSNIKRHTVHAIRDIHAGEEITLCYAAYHDTRTTERRAFQKEYHFVCSCHTCNLPAEQREERDRKLLQLMNLSKVFHETVYLCPPIMSLQYLDAQIRIYSELNREDHDVALVYEFAADMTISQGDLARGRVFAQKAESIHKTTLGSDSPMAIKFADLARDPSSHDMYGRFMCWRTAVDDIPYELEPHDFEEWLWKREEPMAPAKALIPSKQSCFSGFDDLPYKEDVATNSSFKKRHWCFLGQVMDPIHIVPLDVQVMDVRGKKLRVHFYTEKKGLEKSATKEAQLGHTVAVLDATKHDFKFGPPGIRLQDARMIKCFPLSLTKILELDNDVRQFSKPQQNDCRNCHGCGNIAAAASMKRCSGCLSFWYCNKDCQMVGWVTKGHKACCKSLQDPDLRRLLFTEWNEVQDSVRFPLKVADGSC
;
A
#
# COMPACT_ATOMS: atom_id res chain seq x y z
N MET A 1 49.84 -15.34 31.42
CA MET A 1 51.28 -15.16 31.15
C MET A 1 51.47 -13.70 30.77
N THR A 2 52.30 -13.06 31.58
CA THR A 2 52.67 -11.64 31.62
C THR A 2 53.43 -11.16 30.39
N ASN A 3 53.28 -9.87 30.10
CA ASN A 3 54.14 -8.97 29.30
C ASN A 3 54.13 -9.17 27.78
N PHE A 4 53.59 -8.18 27.06
CA PHE A 4 54.25 -7.44 25.97
C PHE A 4 53.32 -6.28 25.55
N LEU A 5 53.33 -5.22 26.34
CA LEU A 5 52.84 -3.88 25.97
C LEU A 5 54.04 -2.96 26.18
N GLU A 6 54.72 -2.58 25.10
CA GLU A 6 55.55 -1.38 25.01
C GLU A 6 56.05 -1.23 23.57
N ASN A 7 56.02 0.01 23.07
CA ASN A 7 56.38 0.52 21.74
C ASN A 7 55.23 0.63 20.74
N ALA A 8 54.44 1.69 20.91
CA ALA A 8 53.71 2.32 19.82
C ALA A 8 54.67 3.27 19.07
N PRO A 9 54.84 3.14 17.73
CA PRO A 9 55.28 4.23 16.89
C PRO A 9 54.06 5.03 16.42
N GLU A 10 54.25 6.33 16.34
CA GLU A 10 53.32 7.32 15.83
C GLU A 10 52.93 7.04 14.36
N ASN A 11 51.63 7.16 14.10
CA ASN A 11 51.02 7.70 12.89
C ASN A 11 51.52 7.19 11.52
N THR A 12 50.82 6.19 10.97
CA THR A 12 50.64 6.05 9.52
C THR A 12 49.20 5.66 9.23
N THR A 13 48.44 6.61 8.68
CA THR A 13 47.11 6.39 8.09
C THR A 13 47.23 5.48 6.87
N GLY A 14 47.06 4.17 7.07
CA GLY A 14 46.87 3.19 6.01
C GLY A 14 45.42 3.21 5.54
N ASN A 15 45.17 3.78 4.35
CA ASN A 15 43.88 3.75 3.68
C ASN A 15 43.40 2.29 3.46
N LEU A 16 42.23 1.96 4.00
CA LEU A 16 41.57 0.65 3.87
C LEU A 16 40.53 0.57 2.74
N SER A 17 40.52 1.54 1.83
CA SER A 17 39.69 1.52 0.63
C SER A 17 40.56 1.78 -0.60
N GLU A 18 40.45 0.93 -1.62
CA GLU A 18 40.85 1.35 -2.97
C GLU A 18 39.90 2.51 -3.35
N PRO A 19 40.42 3.72 -3.61
CA PRO A 19 39.58 4.88 -3.85
C PRO A 19 38.86 4.70 -5.18
N CYS A 20 37.54 4.55 -5.11
CA CYS A 20 36.69 4.83 -6.26
C CYS A 20 36.56 6.35 -6.34
N SER A 21 37.23 6.95 -7.34
CA SER A 21 37.29 8.39 -7.69
C SER A 21 38.35 9.25 -6.99
N ALA A 22 38.88 10.20 -7.76
CA ALA A 22 39.98 11.11 -7.42
C ALA A 22 39.55 12.33 -6.56
N ASP A 23 38.35 12.28 -5.96
CA ASP A 23 37.86 13.28 -5.00
C ASP A 23 37.86 12.64 -3.61
N GLY A 24 38.14 13.43 -2.57
CA GLY A 24 38.26 12.95 -1.18
C GLY A 24 37.13 12.04 -0.71
N HIS A 25 37.39 11.25 0.35
CA HIS A 25 36.44 10.30 0.95
C HIS A 25 35.04 10.92 1.08
N MET A 26 34.03 10.32 0.42
CA MET A 26 32.64 10.79 0.37
C MET A 26 31.95 10.76 1.75
N HIS A 27 32.55 10.05 2.70
CA HIS A 27 32.02 9.84 4.03
C HIS A 27 33.13 9.83 5.07
N ILE A 28 32.74 10.03 6.32
CA ILE A 28 33.61 9.97 7.49
C ILE A 28 32.90 9.20 8.61
N LEU A 29 33.67 8.41 9.36
CA LEU A 29 33.16 7.71 10.54
C LEU A 29 33.04 8.67 11.73
N GLN A 30 31.85 8.77 12.32
CA GLN A 30 31.58 9.64 13.48
C GLN A 30 30.80 8.91 14.58
N ASP A 31 30.84 9.44 15.80
CA ASP A 31 29.90 9.05 16.86
C ASP A 31 28.53 9.67 16.59
N ILE A 32 27.52 8.82 16.51
CA ILE A 32 26.13 9.18 16.29
C ILE A 32 25.36 8.99 17.59
N PRO A 33 24.75 10.06 18.15
CA PRO A 33 24.01 9.98 19.41
C PRO A 33 22.98 8.85 19.41
N GLY A 34 23.12 7.91 20.36
CA GLY A 34 22.21 6.78 20.52
C GLY A 34 22.33 5.66 19.48
N LYS A 35 23.20 5.78 18.46
CA LYS A 35 23.41 4.76 17.42
C LYS A 35 24.84 4.19 17.38
N GLY A 36 25.75 4.70 18.21
CA GLY A 36 27.14 4.25 18.23
C GLY A 36 27.96 4.96 17.16
N LYS A 37 28.66 4.22 16.30
CA LYS A 37 29.40 4.81 15.17
C LYS A 37 28.54 4.78 13.91
N GLY A 38 28.67 5.79 13.06
CA GLY A 38 27.95 5.90 11.78
C GLY A 38 28.79 6.55 10.69
N LEU A 39 28.41 6.36 9.42
CA LEU A 39 29.02 7.06 8.30
C LEU A 39 28.23 8.35 8.01
N VAL A 40 28.93 9.47 7.90
CA VAL A 40 28.36 10.79 7.61
C VAL A 40 28.95 11.32 6.31
N ALA A 41 28.10 11.84 5.41
CA ALA A 41 28.53 12.39 4.15
C ALA A 41 29.42 13.64 4.35
N THR A 42 30.56 13.71 3.66
CA THR A 42 31.49 14.86 3.74
C THR A 42 31.20 15.92 2.68
N ARG A 43 30.39 15.57 1.69
CA ARG A 43 29.93 16.41 0.58
C ARG A 43 28.56 15.94 0.13
N ASP A 44 27.90 16.69 -0.73
CA ASP A 44 26.66 16.24 -1.36
C ASP A 44 26.94 15.00 -2.24
N ILE A 45 26.09 13.99 -2.10
CA ILE A 45 26.15 12.72 -2.83
C ILE A 45 24.85 12.60 -3.65
N PRO A 46 24.93 12.72 -4.98
CA PRO A 46 23.77 12.58 -5.84
C PRO A 46 23.17 11.16 -5.81
N LYS A 47 21.85 11.06 -6.00
CA LYS A 47 21.13 9.79 -6.22
C LYS A 47 21.84 8.93 -7.29
N GLY A 48 21.96 7.63 -7.01
CA GLY A 48 22.62 6.64 -7.87
C GLY A 48 24.14 6.52 -7.69
N THR A 49 24.77 7.39 -6.89
CA THR A 49 26.22 7.33 -6.64
C THR A 49 26.58 6.08 -5.85
N ARG A 50 27.59 5.32 -6.30
CA ARG A 50 28.22 4.25 -5.53
C ARG A 50 29.07 4.84 -4.41
N ILE A 51 28.62 4.71 -3.17
CA ILE A 51 29.28 5.20 -1.97
C ILE A 51 30.40 4.25 -1.55
N LEU A 52 30.09 2.94 -1.46
CA LEU A 52 31.04 1.90 -1.03
C LEU A 52 31.16 0.77 -2.06
N SER A 53 32.32 0.14 -2.08
CA SER A 53 32.63 -1.08 -2.84
C SER A 53 33.66 -1.91 -2.10
N GLU A 54 33.20 -2.87 -1.30
CA GLU A 54 34.02 -3.56 -0.30
C GLU A 54 34.14 -5.07 -0.59
N GLN A 55 35.34 -5.64 -0.40
CA GLN A 55 35.52 -7.09 -0.35
C GLN A 55 35.09 -7.62 1.02
N PRO A 56 34.56 -8.85 1.10
CA PRO A 56 34.24 -9.45 2.39
C PRO A 56 35.53 -9.71 3.17
N LEU A 57 35.56 -9.32 4.45
CA LEU A 57 36.73 -9.56 5.30
C LEU A 57 36.78 -11.02 5.78
N ILE A 58 35.66 -11.48 6.33
CA ILE A 58 35.48 -12.82 6.88
C ILE A 58 34.15 -13.35 6.38
N THR A 59 34.12 -14.61 6.00
CA THR A 59 32.94 -15.26 5.39
C THR A 59 32.58 -16.56 6.11
N LEU A 60 31.30 -16.90 6.14
CA LEU A 60 30.79 -18.21 6.54
C LEU A 60 29.71 -18.66 5.55
N PRO A 61 29.55 -19.97 5.29
CA PRO A 61 28.31 -20.47 4.72
C PRO A 61 27.10 -20.09 5.59
N ALA A 62 25.94 -19.84 4.97
CA ALA A 62 24.72 -19.44 5.67
C ALA A 62 24.25 -20.53 6.65
N THR A 63 24.45 -21.80 6.27
CA THR A 63 24.17 -22.96 7.11
C THR A 63 25.47 -23.64 7.53
N VAL A 64 25.87 -23.43 8.78
CA VAL A 64 27.02 -24.09 9.42
C VAL A 64 26.62 -24.54 10.82
N PRO A 65 26.98 -25.78 11.24
CA PRO A 65 26.83 -26.19 12.63
C PRO A 65 27.55 -25.22 13.57
N GLY A 66 26.85 -24.67 14.57
CA GLY A 66 27.37 -23.59 15.42
C GLY A 66 28.71 -23.91 16.11
N GLU A 67 28.96 -25.18 16.39
CA GLU A 67 30.22 -25.70 16.94
C GLU A 67 31.44 -25.56 16.02
N MET A 68 31.24 -25.51 14.70
CA MET A 68 32.32 -25.35 13.71
C MET A 68 32.69 -23.88 13.48
N VAL A 69 31.81 -22.96 13.85
CA VAL A 69 31.97 -21.52 13.56
C VAL A 69 33.25 -20.94 14.15
N PRO A 70 33.60 -21.19 15.44
CA PRO A 70 34.85 -20.67 16.00
C PRO A 70 36.09 -21.08 15.21
N ASP A 71 36.17 -22.34 14.80
CA ASP A 71 37.33 -22.87 14.06
C ASP A 71 37.46 -22.24 12.67
N ILE A 72 36.34 -22.07 11.95
CA ILE A 72 36.32 -21.46 10.62
C ILE A 72 36.73 -19.98 10.69
N LEU A 73 36.21 -19.25 11.68
CA LEU A 73 36.58 -17.85 11.90
C LEU A 73 38.06 -17.72 12.30
N CYS A 74 38.56 -18.56 13.22
CA CYS A 74 39.96 -18.55 13.64
C CYS A 74 40.94 -18.80 12.48
N ARG A 75 40.61 -19.72 11.55
CA ARG A 75 41.45 -19.97 10.36
C ARG A 75 41.54 -18.75 9.44
N GLN A 76 40.43 -18.06 9.21
CA GLN A 76 40.43 -16.81 8.42
C GLN A 76 41.13 -15.69 9.16
N TRP A 77 40.92 -15.58 10.48
CA TRP A 77 41.49 -14.54 11.35
C TRP A 77 43.02 -14.45 11.24
N VAL A 78 43.71 -15.59 11.11
CA VAL A 78 45.17 -15.65 10.93
C VAL A 78 45.64 -14.84 9.72
N SER A 79 44.83 -14.78 8.66
CA SER A 79 45.14 -14.07 7.41
C SER A 79 44.72 -12.60 7.41
N VAL A 80 43.94 -12.15 8.40
CA VAL A 80 43.51 -10.75 8.53
C VAL A 80 44.67 -9.90 9.05
N ASN A 81 44.94 -8.77 8.40
CA ASN A 81 46.03 -7.87 8.81
C ASN A 81 45.68 -7.09 10.10
N ILE A 82 46.70 -6.47 10.73
CA ILE A 82 46.51 -5.84 12.04
C ILE A 82 45.48 -4.70 12.04
N ASP A 83 45.47 -3.86 11.00
CA ASP A 83 44.55 -2.73 10.89
C ASP A 83 43.10 -3.20 10.74
N GLN A 84 42.88 -4.22 9.90
CA GLN A 84 41.58 -4.86 9.73
C GLN A 84 41.12 -5.57 11.01
N ARG A 85 42.02 -6.20 11.77
CA ARG A 85 41.68 -6.80 13.07
C ARG A 85 41.24 -5.74 14.07
N ILE A 86 41.94 -4.61 14.13
CA ILE A 86 41.58 -3.46 14.99
C ILE A 86 40.20 -2.93 14.58
N ALA A 87 39.99 -2.70 13.28
CA ALA A 87 38.70 -2.25 12.75
C ALA A 87 37.58 -3.23 13.10
N TYR A 88 37.77 -4.53 12.88
CA TYR A 88 36.81 -5.58 13.21
C TYR A 88 36.47 -5.61 14.70
N LEU A 89 37.49 -5.59 15.58
CA LEU A 89 37.29 -5.64 17.03
C LEU A 89 36.58 -4.40 17.59
N SER A 90 36.53 -3.31 16.81
CA SER A 90 35.80 -2.08 17.14
C SER A 90 34.38 -2.02 16.55
N LEU A 91 33.92 -3.06 15.86
CA LEU A 91 32.52 -3.20 15.44
C LEU A 91 31.61 -3.51 16.63
N HIS A 92 30.31 -3.31 16.44
CA HIS A 92 29.33 -3.54 17.50
C HIS A 92 29.28 -5.03 17.90
N ASN A 93 29.05 -5.31 19.18
CA ASN A 93 28.91 -6.68 19.70
C ASN A 93 27.70 -6.78 20.63
N ASN A 94 26.59 -7.31 20.10
CA ASN A 94 25.35 -7.53 20.85
C ASN A 94 25.52 -8.51 22.02
N PHE A 95 26.59 -9.30 22.04
CA PHE A 95 26.82 -10.36 23.04
C PHE A 95 27.76 -9.95 24.18
N ALA A 96 28.21 -8.69 24.23
CA ALA A 96 29.17 -8.21 25.22
C ALA A 96 28.67 -8.34 26.68
N ASN A 97 27.36 -8.21 26.91
CA ASN A 97 26.75 -8.21 28.25
C ASN A 97 25.98 -9.50 28.58
N GLY A 98 25.96 -10.47 27.65
CA GLY A 98 25.15 -11.69 27.76
C GLY A 98 26.01 -12.93 27.96
N ILE A 99 26.01 -13.47 29.18
CA ILE A 99 26.56 -14.79 29.52
C ILE A 99 25.75 -15.87 28.77
N LYS A 100 26.12 -16.17 27.52
CA LYS A 100 25.95 -17.51 26.96
C LYS A 100 27.34 -18.14 26.86
N LYS A 101 27.61 -19.05 27.79
CA LYS A 101 28.83 -19.85 27.92
C LYS A 101 29.28 -20.39 26.54
N GLY A 102 30.40 -19.87 26.02
CA GLY A 102 31.20 -20.57 25.00
C GLY A 102 31.64 -19.79 23.75
N GLY A 103 31.05 -18.64 23.41
CA GLY A 103 31.40 -17.90 22.19
C GLY A 103 32.58 -16.93 22.37
N SER A 104 33.54 -16.93 21.46
CA SER A 104 34.62 -15.91 21.45
C SER A 104 34.08 -14.53 21.03
N GLN A 105 34.76 -13.46 21.43
CA GLN A 105 34.45 -12.08 20.99
C GLN A 105 34.34 -11.98 19.47
N LEU A 106 35.16 -12.74 18.74
CA LEU A 106 35.16 -12.80 17.28
C LEU A 106 33.80 -13.27 16.73
N VAL A 107 33.25 -14.34 17.30
CA VAL A 107 31.95 -14.90 16.90
C VAL A 107 30.82 -13.92 17.20
N GLY A 108 30.85 -13.28 18.38
CA GLY A 108 29.83 -12.31 18.77
C GLY A 108 29.77 -11.10 17.84
N ILE A 109 30.93 -10.53 17.51
CA ILE A 109 31.03 -9.44 16.52
C ILE A 109 30.56 -9.92 15.15
N PHE A 110 30.95 -11.12 14.72
CA PHE A 110 30.57 -11.64 13.41
C PHE A 110 29.04 -11.63 13.25
N TYR A 111 28.32 -12.30 14.15
CA TYR A 111 26.86 -12.38 14.07
C TYR A 111 26.13 -11.07 14.35
N SER A 112 26.77 -10.12 15.01
CA SER A 112 26.18 -8.79 15.21
C SER A 112 26.22 -7.93 13.95
N ASN A 113 27.07 -8.25 12.97
CA ASN A 113 27.37 -7.38 11.83
C ASN A 113 27.29 -8.08 10.47
N CYS A 114 27.29 -9.42 10.42
CA CYS A 114 27.35 -10.14 9.16
C CYS A 114 26.08 -9.92 8.34
N ARG A 115 26.25 -9.85 7.02
CA ARG A 115 25.18 -9.74 6.04
C ARG A 115 25.23 -10.93 5.08
N GLU A 116 24.10 -11.28 4.50
CA GLU A 116 24.05 -12.25 3.41
C GLU A 116 24.92 -11.78 2.23
N PHE A 117 25.60 -12.72 1.57
CA PHE A 117 26.40 -12.44 0.37
C PHE A 117 26.45 -13.67 -0.55
N GLY A 118 26.88 -13.46 -1.80
CA GLY A 118 26.96 -14.55 -2.78
C GLY A 118 25.60 -14.81 -3.43
N ARG A 119 25.10 -16.04 -3.36
CA ARG A 119 23.76 -16.41 -3.84
C ARG A 119 22.75 -16.54 -2.69
N GLY A 120 23.02 -15.86 -1.56
CA GLY A 120 22.29 -16.07 -0.29
C GLY A 120 22.71 -17.34 0.45
N ASP A 121 23.75 -18.02 -0.03
CA ASP A 121 24.29 -19.26 0.55
C ASP A 121 25.40 -19.01 1.58
N LYS A 122 25.75 -17.74 1.82
CA LYS A 122 26.85 -17.32 2.69
C LYS A 122 26.55 -15.99 3.40
N VAL A 123 27.27 -15.71 4.48
CA VAL A 123 27.26 -14.46 5.24
C VAL A 123 28.67 -13.91 5.45
N ALA A 124 28.84 -12.59 5.42
CA ALA A 124 30.13 -11.93 5.52
C ALA A 124 30.11 -10.64 6.33
N VAL A 125 31.27 -10.26 6.87
CA VAL A 125 31.50 -8.94 7.48
C VAL A 125 32.23 -8.03 6.50
N PHE A 126 31.73 -6.81 6.38
CA PHE A 126 32.25 -5.72 5.55
C PHE A 126 32.54 -4.53 6.49
N LEU A 127 33.81 -4.23 6.74
CA LEU A 127 34.25 -3.32 7.80
C LEU A 127 33.61 -1.94 7.72
N GLU A 128 33.48 -1.36 6.53
CA GLU A 128 32.88 -0.04 6.35
C GLU A 128 31.36 -0.13 6.27
N ALA A 129 30.81 -1.06 5.49
CA ALA A 129 29.36 -1.18 5.36
C ALA A 129 28.65 -1.60 6.67
N CYS A 130 29.35 -2.30 7.58
CA CYS A 130 28.86 -2.60 8.93
C CYS A 130 28.82 -1.37 9.86
N ARG A 131 29.34 -0.20 9.43
CA ARG A 131 29.21 1.08 10.15
C ARG A 131 27.96 1.86 9.76
N ILE A 132 27.26 1.49 8.70
CA ILE A 132 26.11 2.23 8.22
C ILE A 132 24.89 1.88 9.08
N ASN A 133 24.37 2.83 9.84
CA ASN A 133 23.26 2.59 10.76
C ASN A 133 21.91 2.41 10.06
N HIS A 134 20.93 1.94 10.85
CA HIS A 134 19.55 1.81 10.42
C HIS A 134 18.81 3.17 10.35
N ASP A 135 18.05 3.35 9.27
CA ASP A 135 16.86 4.19 9.23
C ASP A 135 15.70 3.43 8.55
N CYS A 136 14.46 3.63 9.00
CA CYS A 136 13.27 3.01 8.39
C CYS A 136 12.98 3.59 6.99
N GLU A 137 13.47 4.80 6.71
CA GLU A 137 13.43 5.43 5.39
C GLU A 137 14.88 5.78 5.01
N SER A 138 15.63 4.73 4.67
CA SER A 138 17.05 4.83 4.38
C SER A 138 17.35 5.70 3.15
N ASN A 139 18.57 6.20 3.09
CA ASN A 139 19.05 7.01 1.96
C ASN A 139 20.05 6.27 1.08
N ALA A 140 20.45 5.06 1.47
CA ALA A 140 21.24 4.16 0.65
C ALA A 140 20.67 2.73 0.68
N GLU A 141 21.06 1.95 -0.32
CA GLU A 141 20.79 0.52 -0.47
C GLU A 141 22.13 -0.21 -0.58
N GLY A 142 22.24 -1.38 0.06
CA GLY A 142 23.49 -2.15 0.13
C GLY A 142 23.28 -3.60 -0.28
N GLU A 143 23.94 -4.04 -1.35
CA GLU A 143 23.73 -5.37 -1.95
C GLU A 143 25.04 -6.00 -2.44
N TRP A 144 25.08 -7.32 -2.56
CA TRP A 144 26.22 -8.04 -3.14
C TRP A 144 26.20 -7.98 -4.68
N ASN A 145 27.20 -7.33 -5.27
CA ASN A 145 27.40 -7.36 -6.71
C ASN A 145 28.30 -8.55 -7.09
N SER A 146 27.70 -9.59 -7.68
CA SER A 146 28.40 -10.82 -8.06
C SER A 146 29.31 -10.69 -9.30
N ASN A 147 29.10 -9.68 -10.15
CA ASN A 147 29.94 -9.43 -11.32
C ASN A 147 31.32 -8.91 -10.92
N ILE A 148 31.36 -7.97 -9.97
CA ILE A 148 32.62 -7.40 -9.46
C ILE A 148 33.09 -8.08 -8.16
N LYS A 149 32.27 -8.97 -7.59
CA LYS A 149 32.53 -9.70 -6.33
C LYS A 149 32.78 -8.76 -5.15
N ARG A 150 31.96 -7.73 -5.00
CA ARG A 150 32.04 -6.75 -3.91
C ARG A 150 30.65 -6.42 -3.37
N HIS A 151 30.58 -6.11 -2.08
CA HIS A 151 29.39 -5.49 -1.51
C HIS A 151 29.41 -4.00 -1.86
N THR A 152 28.34 -3.53 -2.47
CA THR A 152 28.22 -2.16 -2.95
C THR A 152 27.11 -1.45 -2.23
N VAL A 153 27.34 -0.19 -1.88
CA VAL A 153 26.32 0.68 -1.29
C VAL A 153 26.09 1.85 -2.24
N HIS A 154 24.85 2.11 -2.64
CA HIS A 154 24.50 3.22 -3.52
C HIS A 154 23.48 4.14 -2.85
N ALA A 155 23.60 5.44 -3.11
CA ALA A 155 22.60 6.43 -2.68
C ALA A 155 21.30 6.23 -3.48
N ILE A 156 20.15 6.10 -2.81
CA ILE A 156 18.83 5.94 -3.46
C ILE A 156 18.05 7.25 -3.56
N ARG A 157 18.56 8.29 -2.90
CA ARG A 157 18.16 9.70 -3.02
C ARG A 157 19.40 10.58 -2.86
N ASP A 158 19.26 11.88 -3.11
CA ASP A 158 20.32 12.81 -2.78
C ASP A 158 20.58 12.80 -1.25
N ILE A 159 21.86 12.83 -0.89
CA ILE A 159 22.34 12.88 0.50
C ILE A 159 23.17 14.14 0.65
N HIS A 160 22.79 15.01 1.59
CA HIS A 160 23.48 16.28 1.78
C HIS A 160 24.75 16.13 2.62
N ALA A 161 25.72 17.03 2.42
CA ALA A 161 26.89 17.11 3.29
C ALA A 161 26.47 17.23 4.77
N GLY A 162 27.05 16.40 5.64
CA GLY A 162 26.71 16.31 7.06
C GLY A 162 25.53 15.38 7.39
N GLU A 163 24.83 14.84 6.39
CA GLU A 163 23.78 13.84 6.61
C GLU A 163 24.37 12.45 6.88
N GLU A 164 23.75 11.70 7.81
CA GLU A 164 24.12 10.30 8.06
C GLU A 164 23.71 9.42 6.88
N ILE A 165 24.63 8.59 6.37
CA ILE A 165 24.32 7.54 5.41
C ILE A 165 23.70 6.37 6.18
N THR A 166 22.58 5.84 5.70
CA THR A 166 21.76 4.86 6.41
C THR A 166 21.24 3.76 5.48
N LEU A 167 21.03 2.55 6.03
CA LEU A 167 20.40 1.41 5.36
C LEU A 167 19.09 1.02 6.08
N CYS A 168 18.18 0.35 5.40
CA CYS A 168 17.08 -0.33 6.07
C CYS A 168 17.53 -1.72 6.51
N TYR A 169 17.49 -2.01 7.81
CA TYR A 169 17.85 -3.35 8.34
C TYR A 169 16.66 -4.30 8.39
N ALA A 170 15.45 -3.76 8.35
CA ALA A 170 14.24 -4.55 8.35
C ALA A 170 13.96 -5.06 6.93
N ALA A 171 13.37 -6.24 6.82
CA ALA A 171 12.67 -6.59 5.61
C ALA A 171 11.53 -5.58 5.43
N TYR A 172 11.43 -4.96 4.25
CA TYR A 172 10.43 -3.93 3.95
C TYR A 172 8.96 -4.38 4.08
N HIS A 173 8.75 -5.67 4.32
CA HIS A 173 7.46 -6.32 4.52
C HIS A 173 7.15 -6.63 5.98
N ASP A 174 7.90 -6.13 6.97
CA ASP A 174 7.55 -6.32 8.37
C ASP A 174 6.77 -5.14 8.94
N THR A 175 5.83 -5.45 9.85
CA THR A 175 5.14 -4.36 10.56
C THR A 175 6.07 -3.75 11.61
N ARG A 176 6.01 -2.43 11.78
CA ARG A 176 6.79 -1.70 12.80
C ARG A 176 6.76 -2.32 14.20
N THR A 177 5.65 -2.94 14.60
CA THR A 177 5.56 -3.61 15.92
C THR A 177 6.45 -4.84 15.97
N THR A 178 6.51 -5.60 14.87
CA THR A 178 7.43 -6.72 14.69
C THR A 178 8.87 -6.22 14.66
N GLU A 179 9.16 -5.21 13.83
CA GLU A 179 10.51 -4.64 13.68
C GLU A 179 11.05 -4.07 15.00
N ARG A 180 10.27 -3.26 15.73
CA ARG A 180 10.71 -2.71 17.03
C ARG A 180 11.00 -3.80 18.04
N ARG A 181 10.21 -4.87 18.05
CA ARG A 181 10.46 -6.03 18.92
C ARG A 181 11.72 -6.78 18.48
N ALA A 182 11.93 -6.95 17.18
CA ALA A 182 13.12 -7.58 16.62
C ALA A 182 14.38 -6.75 16.94
N PHE A 183 14.41 -5.46 16.59
CA PHE A 183 15.53 -4.56 16.89
C PHE A 183 15.83 -4.44 18.39
N GLN A 184 14.82 -4.36 19.24
CA GLN A 184 15.05 -4.32 20.69
C GLN A 184 15.58 -5.65 21.23
N LYS A 185 15.13 -6.79 20.69
CA LYS A 185 15.52 -8.12 21.15
C LYS A 185 16.89 -8.56 20.61
N GLU A 186 17.19 -8.25 19.35
CA GLU A 186 18.34 -8.77 18.59
C GLU A 186 19.47 -7.76 18.46
N TYR A 187 19.15 -6.48 18.31
CA TYR A 187 20.11 -5.39 18.11
C TYR A 187 20.18 -4.42 19.30
N HIS A 188 19.38 -4.66 20.34
CA HIS A 188 19.37 -3.90 21.59
C HIS A 188 19.23 -2.37 21.44
N PHE A 189 18.56 -1.90 20.38
CA PHE A 189 18.22 -0.48 20.20
C PHE A 189 16.75 -0.26 19.87
N VAL A 190 16.27 0.96 20.08
CA VAL A 190 14.93 1.41 19.68
C VAL A 190 15.09 2.47 18.59
N CYS A 191 14.54 2.20 17.40
CA CYS A 191 14.63 3.15 16.28
C CYS A 191 13.88 4.46 16.59
N SER A 192 14.61 5.57 16.42
CA SER A 192 14.19 6.95 16.67
C SER A 192 14.24 7.82 15.41
N CYS A 193 14.21 7.21 14.21
CA CYS A 193 14.19 7.97 12.96
C CYS A 193 12.94 8.86 12.82
N HIS A 194 12.97 9.80 11.87
CA HIS A 194 11.84 10.69 11.57
C HIS A 194 10.53 9.91 11.39
N THR A 195 10.61 8.85 10.61
CA THR A 195 9.53 7.91 10.26
C THR A 195 8.97 7.23 11.52
N CYS A 196 9.80 6.87 12.50
CA CYS A 196 9.33 6.38 13.80
C CYS A 196 8.72 7.48 14.70
N ASN A 197 9.03 8.75 14.45
CA ASN A 197 8.60 9.90 15.26
C ASN A 197 7.46 10.73 14.66
N LEU A 198 7.00 10.42 13.44
CA LEU A 198 5.81 11.03 12.82
C LEU A 198 4.62 11.13 13.80
N PRO A 199 3.68 12.07 13.65
CA PRO A 199 2.44 12.11 14.45
C PRO A 199 1.69 10.76 14.45
N ALA A 200 0.96 10.46 15.53
CA ALA A 200 0.33 9.15 15.72
C ALA A 200 -0.58 8.71 14.55
N GLU A 201 -1.34 9.64 14.01
CA GLU A 201 -2.23 9.43 12.87
C GLU A 201 -1.47 9.12 11.58
N GLN A 202 -0.43 9.89 11.27
CA GLN A 202 0.42 9.66 10.10
C GLN A 202 1.17 8.32 10.21
N ARG A 203 1.59 7.94 11.43
CA ARG A 203 2.18 6.62 11.67
C ARG A 203 1.19 5.50 11.42
N GLU A 204 -0.04 5.63 11.91
CA GLU A 204 -1.10 4.63 11.66
C GLU A 204 -1.39 4.49 10.16
N GLU A 205 -1.45 5.60 9.43
CA GLU A 205 -1.64 5.60 7.99
C GLU A 205 -0.49 4.91 7.24
N ARG A 206 0.76 5.22 7.59
CA ARG A 206 1.92 4.55 6.97
C ARG A 206 1.94 3.05 7.27
N ASP A 207 1.77 2.68 8.54
CA ASP A 207 1.76 1.27 8.97
C ASP A 207 0.61 0.50 8.30
N ARG A 208 -0.53 1.16 8.06
CA ARG A 208 -1.65 0.61 7.28
C ARG A 208 -1.23 0.32 5.84
N LYS A 209 -0.57 1.25 5.16
CA LYS A 209 -0.10 1.08 3.77
C LYS A 209 0.94 -0.02 3.62
N LEU A 210 1.89 -0.11 4.55
CA LEU A 210 2.85 -1.22 4.57
C LEU A 210 2.15 -2.57 4.72
N LEU A 211 1.13 -2.65 5.58
CA LEU A 211 0.33 -3.87 5.70
C LEU A 211 -0.50 -4.18 4.44
N GLN A 212 -0.94 -3.15 3.69
CA GLN A 212 -1.57 -3.34 2.38
C GLN A 212 -0.59 -3.94 1.36
N LEU A 213 0.63 -3.41 1.29
CA LEU A 213 1.70 -3.95 0.43
C LEU A 213 1.99 -5.42 0.76
N MET A 214 2.15 -5.75 2.04
CA MET A 214 2.36 -7.14 2.48
C MET A 214 1.24 -8.08 2.01
N ASN A 215 -0.03 -7.68 2.21
CA ASN A 215 -1.18 -8.50 1.85
C ASN A 215 -1.34 -8.61 0.33
N LEU A 216 -1.11 -7.53 -0.42
CA LEU A 216 -1.16 -7.55 -1.88
C LEU A 216 -0.07 -8.45 -2.45
N SER A 217 1.17 -8.33 -1.98
CA SER A 217 2.27 -9.20 -2.38
C SER A 217 1.94 -10.66 -2.07
N LYS A 218 1.45 -10.96 -0.86
CA LYS A 218 1.03 -12.31 -0.49
C LYS A 218 -0.04 -12.87 -1.43
N VAL A 219 -1.13 -12.13 -1.63
CA VAL A 219 -2.25 -12.57 -2.48
C VAL A 219 -1.79 -12.74 -3.93
N PHE A 220 -0.94 -11.84 -4.44
CA PHE A 220 -0.35 -11.98 -5.76
C PHE A 220 0.41 -13.31 -5.90
N HIS A 221 1.36 -13.60 -4.99
CA HIS A 221 2.14 -14.84 -5.06
C HIS A 221 1.30 -16.10 -4.89
N GLU A 222 0.24 -16.05 -4.08
CA GLU A 222 -0.70 -17.18 -3.89
C GLU A 222 -1.63 -17.40 -5.08
N THR A 223 -1.88 -16.40 -5.92
CA THR A 223 -2.91 -16.43 -6.98
C THR A 223 -2.39 -16.20 -8.39
N VAL A 224 -1.12 -15.83 -8.57
CA VAL A 224 -0.50 -15.62 -9.88
C VAL A 224 -0.65 -16.89 -10.73
N TYR A 225 -1.12 -16.73 -11.97
CA TYR A 225 -1.50 -17.82 -12.89
C TYR A 225 -2.69 -18.72 -12.46
N LEU A 226 -3.28 -18.49 -11.28
CA LEU A 226 -4.50 -19.18 -10.82
C LEU A 226 -5.75 -18.30 -10.95
N CYS A 227 -5.58 -17.01 -11.25
CA CYS A 227 -6.63 -16.05 -11.51
C CYS A 227 -6.52 -15.48 -12.93
N PRO A 228 -7.55 -14.77 -13.43
CA PRO A 228 -7.46 -14.04 -14.68
C PRO A 228 -6.23 -13.10 -14.66
N PRO A 229 -5.38 -13.07 -15.72
CA PRO A 229 -4.13 -12.30 -15.70
C PRO A 229 -4.30 -10.81 -15.37
N ILE A 230 -5.44 -10.23 -15.73
CA ILE A 230 -5.77 -8.84 -15.41
C ILE A 230 -5.81 -8.59 -13.89
N MET A 231 -6.26 -9.57 -13.10
CA MET A 231 -6.33 -9.45 -11.64
C MET A 231 -4.93 -9.47 -11.02
N SER A 232 -4.02 -10.29 -11.55
CA SER A 232 -2.60 -10.27 -11.16
C SER A 232 -1.96 -8.91 -11.44
N LEU A 233 -2.22 -8.33 -12.63
CA LEU A 233 -1.72 -7.00 -12.98
C LEU A 233 -2.31 -5.91 -12.06
N GLN A 234 -3.59 -6.00 -11.70
CA GLN A 234 -4.24 -5.08 -10.77
C GLN A 234 -3.62 -5.12 -9.36
N TYR A 235 -3.20 -6.29 -8.87
CA TYR A 235 -2.47 -6.38 -7.59
C TYR A 235 -1.10 -5.70 -7.65
N LEU A 236 -0.41 -5.77 -8.79
CA LEU A 236 0.87 -5.09 -9.00
C LEU A 236 0.66 -3.56 -9.16
N ASP A 237 -0.36 -3.13 -9.91
CA ASP A 237 -0.76 -1.71 -10.02
C ASP A 237 -1.06 -1.12 -8.62
N ALA A 238 -1.86 -1.83 -7.82
CA ALA A 238 -2.18 -1.41 -6.46
C ALA A 238 -0.93 -1.25 -5.58
N GLN A 239 0.07 -2.13 -5.72
CA GLN A 239 1.35 -2.00 -5.02
C GLN A 239 2.11 -0.75 -5.46
N ILE A 240 2.26 -0.52 -6.77
CA ILE A 240 2.97 0.66 -7.31
C ILE A 240 2.31 1.97 -6.85
N ARG A 241 0.98 2.04 -6.85
CA ARG A 241 0.26 3.23 -6.34
C ARG A 241 0.57 3.50 -4.87
N ILE A 242 0.60 2.45 -4.04
CA ILE A 242 0.91 2.60 -2.61
C ILE A 242 2.39 3.00 -2.40
N TYR A 243 3.32 2.42 -3.16
CA TYR A 243 4.73 2.85 -3.12
C TYR A 243 4.90 4.32 -3.52
N SER A 244 4.21 4.76 -4.58
CA SER A 244 4.21 6.16 -5.02
C SER A 244 3.62 7.10 -3.96
N GLU A 245 2.52 6.71 -3.32
CA GLU A 245 1.90 7.43 -2.20
C GLU A 245 2.81 7.55 -0.97
N LEU A 246 3.71 6.59 -0.77
CA LEU A 246 4.77 6.60 0.25
C LEU A 246 6.06 7.30 -0.23
N ASN A 247 6.09 7.82 -1.46
CA ASN A 247 7.26 8.42 -2.10
C ASN A 247 8.49 7.48 -2.11
N ARG A 248 8.27 6.18 -2.35
CA ARG A 248 9.31 5.16 -2.40
C ARG A 248 9.64 4.78 -3.85
N GLU A 249 10.93 4.65 -4.14
CA GLU A 249 11.48 4.12 -5.38
C GLU A 249 12.77 3.34 -5.06
N ASP A 250 12.59 2.17 -4.47
CA ASP A 250 13.66 1.31 -3.96
C ASP A 250 13.60 -0.09 -4.58
N HIS A 251 14.39 -1.03 -4.04
CA HIS A 251 14.48 -2.39 -4.56
C HIS A 251 13.12 -3.10 -4.65
N ASP A 252 12.21 -2.91 -3.69
CA ASP A 252 10.89 -3.55 -3.74
C ASP A 252 10.07 -3.06 -4.95
N VAL A 253 10.19 -1.77 -5.25
CA VAL A 253 9.49 -1.17 -6.41
C VAL A 253 10.03 -1.78 -7.70
N ALA A 254 11.35 -2.01 -7.79
CA ALA A 254 11.93 -2.74 -8.90
C ALA A 254 11.31 -4.14 -9.03
N LEU A 255 11.24 -4.91 -7.93
CA LEU A 255 10.64 -6.25 -7.93
C LEU A 255 9.19 -6.28 -8.44
N VAL A 256 8.37 -5.29 -8.08
CA VAL A 256 6.99 -5.19 -8.59
C VAL A 256 6.98 -5.01 -10.12
N TYR A 257 7.88 -4.19 -10.66
CA TYR A 257 8.04 -4.05 -12.11
C TYR A 257 8.61 -5.30 -12.77
N GLU A 258 9.51 -6.04 -12.12
CA GLU A 258 9.97 -7.35 -12.61
C GLU A 258 8.79 -8.31 -12.78
N PHE A 259 7.96 -8.45 -11.74
CA PHE A 259 6.78 -9.30 -11.80
C PHE A 259 5.77 -8.86 -12.86
N ALA A 260 5.62 -7.54 -13.07
CA ALA A 260 4.76 -7.00 -14.12
C ALA A 260 5.30 -7.33 -15.52
N ALA A 261 6.61 -7.22 -15.74
CA ALA A 261 7.27 -7.62 -16.98
C ALA A 261 7.09 -9.13 -17.24
N ASP A 262 7.44 -9.99 -16.28
CA ASP A 262 7.31 -11.44 -16.39
C ASP A 262 5.88 -11.85 -16.72
N MET A 263 4.91 -11.28 -16.01
CA MET A 263 3.49 -11.60 -16.18
C MET A 263 3.00 -11.14 -17.55
N THR A 264 3.26 -9.89 -17.96
CA THR A 264 2.81 -9.39 -19.27
C THR A 264 3.43 -10.14 -20.45
N ILE A 265 4.74 -10.44 -20.37
CA ILE A 265 5.45 -11.23 -21.38
C ILE A 265 4.89 -12.67 -21.46
N SER A 266 4.57 -13.29 -20.32
CA SER A 266 3.92 -14.61 -20.31
C SER A 266 2.56 -14.65 -21.03
N GLN A 267 1.87 -13.50 -21.05
CA GLN A 267 0.61 -13.29 -21.78
C GLN A 267 0.82 -12.84 -23.23
N GLY A 268 2.07 -12.68 -23.68
CA GLY A 268 2.43 -12.23 -25.02
C GLY A 268 2.37 -10.72 -25.24
N ASP A 269 2.23 -9.91 -24.19
CA ASP A 269 2.19 -8.45 -24.26
C ASP A 269 3.61 -7.86 -24.19
N LEU A 270 4.32 -7.93 -25.32
CA LEU A 270 5.73 -7.53 -25.40
C LEU A 270 5.92 -6.01 -25.23
N ALA A 271 4.96 -5.19 -25.68
CA ALA A 271 5.01 -3.73 -25.53
C ALA A 271 5.05 -3.33 -24.05
N ARG A 272 4.11 -3.82 -23.23
CA ARG A 272 4.12 -3.56 -21.78
C ARG A 272 5.29 -4.25 -21.09
N GLY A 273 5.63 -5.47 -21.51
CA GLY A 273 6.80 -6.20 -21.02
C GLY A 273 8.09 -5.37 -21.11
N ARG A 274 8.33 -4.72 -22.26
CA ARG A 274 9.46 -3.79 -22.45
C ARG A 274 9.41 -2.63 -21.47
N VAL A 275 8.27 -1.94 -21.35
CA VAL A 275 8.15 -0.75 -20.49
C VAL A 275 8.37 -1.11 -19.01
N PHE A 276 7.81 -2.23 -18.54
CA PHE A 276 8.04 -2.69 -17.17
C PHE A 276 9.49 -3.10 -16.94
N ALA A 277 10.13 -3.80 -17.89
CA ALA A 277 11.55 -4.12 -17.79
C ALA A 277 12.44 -2.87 -17.76
N GLN A 278 12.12 -1.83 -18.53
CA GLN A 278 12.82 -0.54 -18.49
C GLN A 278 12.68 0.15 -17.13
N LYS A 279 11.48 0.14 -16.53
CA LYS A 279 11.27 0.71 -15.19
C LYS A 279 12.07 -0.06 -14.12
N ALA A 280 12.06 -1.40 -14.17
CA ALA A 280 12.88 -2.23 -13.28
C ALA A 280 14.38 -1.95 -13.46
N GLU A 281 14.89 -1.90 -14.70
CA GLU A 281 16.29 -1.59 -15.01
C GLU A 281 16.72 -0.24 -14.45
N SER A 282 15.92 0.80 -14.66
CA SER A 282 16.22 2.16 -14.20
C SER A 282 16.39 2.21 -12.68
N ILE A 283 15.53 1.51 -11.94
CA ILE A 283 15.60 1.44 -10.48
C ILE A 283 16.84 0.63 -10.07
N HIS A 284 17.06 -0.57 -10.62
CA HIS A 284 18.24 -1.39 -10.31
C HIS A 284 19.56 -0.69 -10.61
N LYS A 285 19.62 0.07 -11.71
CA LYS A 285 20.80 0.86 -12.05
C LYS A 285 21.09 1.93 -10.99
N THR A 286 20.04 2.51 -10.42
CA THR A 286 20.16 3.51 -9.35
C THR A 286 20.54 2.87 -8.02
N THR A 287 19.87 1.79 -7.63
CA THR A 287 20.00 1.18 -6.29
C THR A 287 21.18 0.21 -6.19
N LEU A 288 21.56 -0.44 -7.29
CA LEU A 288 22.58 -1.50 -7.35
C LEU A 288 23.75 -1.20 -8.31
N GLY A 289 23.63 -0.17 -9.14
CA GLY A 289 24.61 0.20 -10.17
C GLY A 289 24.40 -0.52 -11.51
N SER A 290 24.91 0.08 -12.60
CA SER A 290 24.73 -0.43 -13.97
C SER A 290 25.46 -1.75 -14.25
N ASP A 291 26.48 -2.07 -13.46
CA ASP A 291 27.25 -3.32 -13.52
C ASP A 291 26.62 -4.44 -12.67
N SER A 292 25.47 -4.20 -12.03
CA SER A 292 24.77 -5.23 -11.26
C SER A 292 24.11 -6.27 -12.17
N PRO A 293 24.02 -7.54 -11.73
CA PRO A 293 23.34 -8.58 -12.51
C PRO A 293 21.89 -8.24 -12.84
N MET A 294 21.16 -7.58 -11.93
CA MET A 294 19.75 -7.23 -12.14
C MET A 294 19.59 -6.08 -13.14
N ALA A 295 20.41 -5.02 -13.05
CA ALA A 295 20.39 -3.94 -14.05
C ALA A 295 20.68 -4.47 -15.46
N ILE A 296 21.68 -5.33 -15.61
CA ILE A 296 22.03 -5.94 -16.90
C ILE A 296 20.88 -6.85 -17.40
N LYS A 297 20.36 -7.74 -16.54
CA LYS A 297 19.25 -8.64 -16.88
C LYS A 297 18.06 -7.87 -17.44
N PHE A 298 17.62 -6.82 -16.76
CA PHE A 298 16.45 -6.05 -17.19
C PHE A 298 16.75 -5.09 -18.35
N ALA A 299 18.00 -4.63 -18.52
CA ALA A 299 18.42 -3.93 -19.73
C ALA A 299 18.32 -4.83 -20.98
N ASP A 300 18.76 -6.08 -20.86
CA ASP A 300 18.66 -7.06 -21.95
C ASP A 300 17.21 -7.46 -22.22
N LEU A 301 16.42 -7.70 -21.17
CA LEU A 301 14.99 -7.99 -21.29
C LEU A 301 14.20 -6.83 -21.91
N ALA A 302 14.52 -5.59 -21.57
CA ALA A 302 13.94 -4.40 -22.18
C ALA A 302 14.29 -4.29 -23.68
N ARG A 303 15.49 -4.74 -24.07
CA ARG A 303 15.93 -4.73 -25.48
C ARG A 303 15.14 -5.75 -26.29
N ASP A 304 15.01 -6.97 -25.77
CA ASP A 304 14.28 -8.07 -26.41
C ASP A 304 13.40 -8.83 -25.40
N PRO A 305 12.15 -8.38 -25.16
CA PRO A 305 11.26 -9.07 -24.23
C PRO A 305 10.86 -10.48 -24.69
N SER A 306 11.04 -10.81 -25.98
CA SER A 306 10.73 -12.13 -26.52
C SER A 306 11.76 -13.19 -26.15
N SER A 307 12.94 -12.78 -25.67
CA SER A 307 13.97 -13.69 -25.16
C SER A 307 13.65 -14.27 -23.78
N HIS A 308 12.56 -13.83 -23.14
CA HIS A 308 12.15 -14.30 -21.83
C HIS A 308 11.62 -15.74 -21.89
N ASP A 309 12.07 -16.60 -20.96
CA ASP A 309 11.72 -18.03 -20.94
C ASP A 309 10.21 -18.32 -20.87
N MET A 310 9.42 -17.38 -20.36
CA MET A 310 7.97 -17.52 -20.23
C MET A 310 7.17 -17.02 -21.44
N TYR A 311 7.84 -16.38 -22.41
CA TYR A 311 7.18 -15.94 -23.64
C TYR A 311 6.61 -17.14 -24.42
N GLY A 312 5.42 -16.98 -25.02
CA GLY A 312 4.75 -18.06 -25.74
C GLY A 312 3.81 -18.95 -24.92
N ARG A 313 3.72 -18.76 -23.59
CA ARG A 313 2.96 -19.66 -22.70
C ARG A 313 1.43 -19.56 -22.83
N PHE A 314 0.86 -18.35 -22.75
CA PHE A 314 -0.60 -18.15 -22.79
C PHE A 314 -1.06 -17.31 -23.99
N MET A 315 -0.32 -16.24 -24.32
CA MET A 315 -0.52 -15.42 -25.53
C MET A 315 -1.90 -14.75 -25.64
N CYS A 316 -2.55 -14.42 -24.51
CA CYS A 316 -3.86 -13.78 -24.44
C CYS A 316 -3.86 -12.27 -24.76
N TRP A 317 -2.71 -11.59 -24.68
CA TRP A 317 -2.55 -10.14 -24.81
C TRP A 317 -1.50 -9.78 -25.87
N ARG A 318 -1.53 -10.43 -27.03
CA ARG A 318 -0.49 -10.27 -28.05
C ARG A 318 -0.30 -8.81 -28.47
N THR A 319 0.91 -8.32 -28.27
CA THR A 319 1.40 -7.04 -28.81
C THR A 319 2.82 -7.27 -29.33
N ALA A 320 3.20 -6.54 -30.38
CA ALA A 320 4.59 -6.45 -30.80
C ALA A 320 5.37 -5.53 -29.84
N VAL A 321 6.70 -5.67 -29.82
CA VAL A 321 7.56 -4.85 -28.97
C VAL A 321 7.42 -3.35 -29.26
N ASP A 322 7.09 -2.99 -30.51
CA ASP A 322 6.97 -1.60 -30.98
C ASP A 322 5.55 -1.04 -30.89
N ASP A 323 4.57 -1.80 -30.37
CA ASP A 323 3.18 -1.34 -30.15
C ASP A 323 3.04 -0.44 -28.89
N ILE A 324 4.10 0.30 -28.54
CA ILE A 324 4.12 1.21 -27.38
C ILE A 324 3.60 2.58 -27.83
N PRO A 325 2.51 3.09 -27.24
CA PRO A 325 1.88 4.34 -27.66
C PRO A 325 2.56 5.54 -26.98
N TYR A 326 3.77 5.88 -27.42
CA TYR A 326 4.58 7.00 -26.88
C TYR A 326 3.94 8.38 -27.06
N GLU A 327 2.93 8.48 -27.93
CA GLU A 327 2.17 9.70 -28.19
C GLU A 327 1.12 10.02 -27.11
N LEU A 328 0.84 9.11 -26.18
CA LEU A 328 -0.10 9.35 -25.09
C LEU A 328 0.47 10.33 -24.06
N GLU A 329 -0.39 11.17 -23.50
CA GLU A 329 -0.07 11.98 -22.34
C GLU A 329 0.26 11.08 -21.13
N PRO A 330 1.06 11.55 -20.14
CA PRO A 330 1.54 10.71 -19.05
C PRO A 330 0.46 9.96 -18.27
N HIS A 331 -0.72 10.57 -18.09
CA HIS A 331 -1.85 9.91 -17.43
C HIS A 331 -2.39 8.74 -18.25
N ASP A 332 -2.70 8.98 -19.53
CA ASP A 332 -3.27 8.00 -20.44
C ASP A 332 -2.27 6.86 -20.73
N PHE A 333 -0.97 7.18 -20.72
CA PHE A 333 0.08 6.18 -20.82
C PHE A 333 0.09 5.23 -19.62
N GLU A 334 -0.09 5.72 -18.40
CA GLU A 334 -0.19 4.87 -17.21
C GLU A 334 -1.50 4.05 -17.18
N GLU A 335 -2.62 4.61 -17.68
CA GLU A 335 -3.86 3.85 -17.86
C GLU A 335 -3.68 2.69 -18.87
N TRP A 336 -3.01 2.96 -20.00
CA TRP A 336 -2.62 1.92 -20.95
C TRP A 336 -1.67 0.90 -20.30
N LEU A 337 -0.61 1.34 -19.63
CA LEU A 337 0.44 0.48 -19.08
C LEU A 337 -0.14 -0.55 -18.12
N TRP A 338 -1.02 -0.13 -17.22
CA TRP A 338 -1.63 -1.00 -16.23
C TRP A 338 -2.94 -1.67 -16.68
N LYS A 339 -3.33 -1.50 -17.95
CA LYS A 339 -4.61 -1.98 -18.51
C LYS A 339 -5.79 -1.57 -17.62
N ARG A 340 -5.77 -0.34 -17.11
CA ARG A 340 -6.87 0.21 -16.34
C ARG A 340 -8.01 0.45 -17.33
N GLU A 341 -9.05 -0.37 -17.24
CA GLU A 341 -10.23 -0.15 -18.08
C GLU A 341 -10.80 1.23 -17.75
N GLU A 342 -11.14 2.02 -18.76
CA GLU A 342 -12.02 3.17 -18.52
C GLU A 342 -13.30 2.61 -17.91
N PRO A 343 -13.66 2.98 -16.67
CA PRO A 343 -14.92 2.54 -16.13
C PRO A 343 -16.00 3.02 -17.09
N MET A 344 -16.89 2.10 -17.49
CA MET A 344 -18.07 2.38 -18.32
C MET A 344 -18.54 3.81 -18.03
N ALA A 345 -18.35 4.72 -18.99
CA ALA A 345 -18.68 6.12 -18.81
C ALA A 345 -20.07 6.19 -18.18
N PRO A 346 -20.25 6.77 -16.99
CA PRO A 346 -21.57 6.87 -16.41
C PRO A 346 -22.42 7.61 -17.43
N ALA A 347 -23.58 7.01 -17.76
CA ALA A 347 -24.59 7.68 -18.57
C ALA A 347 -24.73 9.10 -18.05
N LYS A 348 -24.45 10.07 -18.93
CA LYS A 348 -24.49 11.53 -18.72
C LYS A 348 -25.25 11.96 -17.46
N ALA A 349 -24.56 12.68 -16.56
CA ALA A 349 -25.13 13.46 -15.46
C ALA A 349 -26.33 12.80 -14.75
N LEU A 350 -26.05 11.87 -13.83
CA LEU A 350 -27.05 11.31 -12.95
C LEU A 350 -27.51 12.37 -11.93
N ILE A 351 -28.56 13.10 -12.32
CA ILE A 351 -29.46 13.94 -11.51
C ILE A 351 -29.02 15.41 -11.31
N PRO A 352 -29.89 16.40 -11.63
CA PRO A 352 -29.71 17.78 -11.22
C PRO A 352 -29.64 17.92 -9.69
N SER A 353 -28.62 18.63 -9.22
CA SER A 353 -28.19 18.84 -7.81
C SER A 353 -29.23 19.34 -6.79
N LYS A 354 -30.50 19.52 -7.16
CA LYS A 354 -31.54 20.09 -6.28
C LYS A 354 -32.56 19.08 -5.74
N GLN A 355 -32.50 17.80 -6.12
CA GLN A 355 -33.53 16.80 -5.73
C GLN A 355 -33.02 15.55 -5.00
N SER A 356 -31.72 15.26 -5.01
CA SER A 356 -31.16 14.11 -4.26
C SER A 356 -30.94 14.48 -2.79
N CYS A 357 -31.38 13.63 -1.86
CA CYS A 357 -31.06 13.77 -0.42
C CYS A 357 -29.68 13.19 -0.04
N PHE A 358 -28.87 12.80 -1.02
CA PHE A 358 -27.53 12.23 -0.80
C PHE A 358 -26.44 13.24 -1.13
N SER A 359 -25.44 13.31 -0.26
CA SER A 359 -24.30 14.22 -0.41
C SER A 359 -23.23 13.60 -1.32
N GLY A 360 -22.71 14.39 -2.28
CA GLY A 360 -21.46 14.06 -2.95
C GLY A 360 -20.26 14.34 -2.03
N PHE A 361 -19.07 13.86 -2.39
CA PHE A 361 -17.87 14.04 -1.57
C PHE A 361 -17.57 15.51 -1.32
N ASP A 362 -17.74 16.37 -2.33
CA ASP A 362 -17.47 17.80 -2.21
C ASP A 362 -18.43 18.53 -1.27
N ASP A 363 -19.60 17.96 -1.00
CA ASP A 363 -20.59 18.50 -0.06
C ASP A 363 -20.33 18.07 1.40
N LEU A 364 -19.42 17.13 1.63
CA LEU A 364 -19.15 16.60 2.97
C LEU A 364 -18.34 17.60 3.83
N PRO A 365 -18.62 17.70 5.14
CA PRO A 365 -17.84 18.53 6.05
C PRO A 365 -16.53 17.84 6.45
N TYR A 366 -15.58 18.63 6.96
CA TYR A 366 -14.42 18.09 7.66
C TYR A 366 -14.80 17.72 9.09
N LYS A 367 -14.08 16.77 9.69
CA LYS A 367 -14.34 16.29 11.06
C LYS A 367 -14.29 17.41 12.11
N GLU A 368 -13.41 18.39 11.89
CA GLU A 368 -13.19 19.55 12.77
C GLU A 368 -14.39 20.51 12.78
N ASP A 369 -15.07 20.66 11.63
CA ASP A 369 -16.27 21.50 11.48
C ASP A 369 -17.49 20.92 12.20
N VAL A 370 -17.52 19.59 12.36
CA VAL A 370 -18.62 18.88 13.05
C VAL A 370 -18.47 18.99 14.58
N ALA A 371 -17.24 19.01 15.11
CA ALA A 371 -16.98 19.04 16.55
C ALA A 371 -17.19 20.42 17.20
N THR A 372 -17.07 21.50 16.42
CA THR A 372 -17.16 22.89 16.91
C THR A 372 -18.59 23.43 17.01
N ASN A 373 -19.57 22.78 16.37
CA ASN A 373 -20.97 23.22 16.30
C ASN A 373 -21.88 22.51 17.32
N SER A 374 -21.51 22.50 18.60
CA SER A 374 -22.27 21.82 19.66
C SER A 374 -23.59 22.51 20.09
N SER A 375 -23.92 23.68 19.54
CA SER A 375 -25.16 24.42 19.85
C SER A 375 -26.26 24.35 18.78
N PHE A 376 -25.99 23.73 17.61
CA PHE A 376 -26.97 23.56 16.55
C PHE A 376 -27.51 22.12 16.50
N LYS A 377 -28.80 21.95 16.14
CA LYS A 377 -29.41 20.63 15.88
C LYS A 377 -28.48 19.82 14.95
N LYS A 378 -28.04 18.65 15.41
CA LYS A 378 -27.17 17.76 14.65
C LYS A 378 -27.91 17.31 13.39
N ARG A 379 -27.51 17.86 12.23
CA ARG A 379 -28.00 17.41 10.93
C ARG A 379 -27.25 16.15 10.53
N HIS A 380 -27.96 15.18 9.96
CA HIS A 380 -27.38 13.95 9.45
C HIS A 380 -27.31 14.01 7.92
N TRP A 381 -26.45 13.18 7.33
CA TRP A 381 -26.37 13.02 5.87
C TRP A 381 -25.92 11.61 5.51
N CYS A 382 -26.11 11.25 4.24
CA CYS A 382 -25.68 9.98 3.70
C CYS A 382 -24.93 10.21 2.39
N PHE A 383 -23.68 9.73 2.35
CA PHE A 383 -22.87 9.64 1.15
C PHE A 383 -23.18 8.33 0.42
N LEU A 384 -23.33 8.38 -0.90
CA LEU A 384 -23.42 7.19 -1.75
C LEU A 384 -22.25 7.14 -2.73
N GLY A 385 -21.65 5.96 -2.90
CA GLY A 385 -20.61 5.74 -3.90
C GLY A 385 -20.71 4.35 -4.52
N GLN A 386 -20.61 4.26 -5.85
CA GLN A 386 -20.55 2.98 -6.56
C GLN A 386 -19.13 2.42 -6.50
N VAL A 387 -18.97 1.15 -6.12
CA VAL A 387 -17.67 0.46 -6.10
C VAL A 387 -17.13 0.30 -7.52
N MET A 388 -15.87 0.70 -7.72
CA MET A 388 -15.20 0.77 -9.02
C MET A 388 -14.11 -0.28 -9.21
N ASP A 389 -13.51 -0.77 -8.12
CA ASP A 389 -12.41 -1.73 -8.18
C ASP A 389 -12.91 -3.16 -7.86
N PRO A 390 -12.50 -4.17 -8.65
CA PRO A 390 -12.83 -5.57 -8.37
C PRO A 390 -11.94 -6.19 -7.28
N ILE A 391 -10.81 -5.56 -6.94
CA ILE A 391 -9.87 -6.06 -5.95
C ILE A 391 -10.06 -5.42 -4.58
N HIS A 392 -9.92 -6.21 -3.51
CA HIS A 392 -9.93 -5.72 -2.13
C HIS A 392 -8.50 -5.57 -1.63
N ILE A 393 -8.07 -4.33 -1.42
CA ILE A 393 -6.78 -4.02 -0.81
C ILE A 393 -6.97 -4.04 0.71
N VAL A 394 -6.36 -4.99 1.45
CA VAL A 394 -6.56 -5.13 2.91
C VAL A 394 -5.33 -4.63 3.69
N PRO A 395 -5.44 -3.81 4.75
CA PRO A 395 -6.62 -3.14 5.33
C PRO A 395 -7.54 -2.48 4.30
N LEU A 396 -8.85 -2.75 4.39
CA LEU A 396 -9.80 -2.54 3.29
C LEU A 396 -9.84 -1.08 2.83
N ASP A 397 -9.49 -0.84 1.58
CA ASP A 397 -9.77 0.40 0.87
C ASP A 397 -10.65 0.09 -0.34
N VAL A 398 -11.74 0.84 -0.49
CA VAL A 398 -12.70 0.67 -1.59
C VAL A 398 -12.69 1.93 -2.43
N GLN A 399 -12.30 1.80 -3.71
CA GLN A 399 -12.46 2.90 -4.66
C GLN A 399 -13.93 3.00 -5.07
N VAL A 400 -14.48 4.20 -4.97
CA VAL A 400 -15.87 4.49 -5.29
C VAL A 400 -15.98 5.71 -6.21
N MET A 401 -17.06 5.76 -6.98
CA MET A 401 -17.51 6.93 -7.70
C MET A 401 -18.79 7.47 -7.05
N ASP A 402 -18.79 8.73 -6.63
CA ASP A 402 -19.92 9.34 -5.94
C ASP A 402 -21.07 9.75 -6.88
N VAL A 403 -22.15 10.29 -6.29
CA VAL A 403 -23.33 10.80 -7.02
C VAL A 403 -23.04 11.94 -8.00
N ARG A 404 -21.87 12.59 -7.91
CA ARG A 404 -21.41 13.65 -8.82
C ARG A 404 -20.38 13.15 -9.83
N GLY A 405 -20.07 11.86 -9.84
CA GLY A 405 -19.07 11.24 -10.72
C GLY A 405 -17.63 11.39 -10.21
N LYS A 406 -17.40 11.90 -9.00
CA LYS A 406 -16.06 12.04 -8.42
C LYS A 406 -15.57 10.68 -7.93
N LYS A 407 -14.37 10.29 -8.36
CA LYS A 407 -13.67 9.09 -7.88
C LYS A 407 -12.91 9.42 -6.59
N LEU A 408 -13.05 8.57 -5.57
CA LEU A 408 -12.32 8.66 -4.31
C LEU A 408 -12.21 7.29 -3.63
N ARG A 409 -11.50 7.22 -2.50
CA ARG A 409 -11.40 6.01 -1.68
C ARG A 409 -12.14 6.18 -0.35
N VAL A 410 -12.79 5.09 0.07
CA VAL A 410 -13.28 4.90 1.44
C VAL A 410 -12.29 3.98 2.15
N HIS A 411 -11.60 4.50 3.16
CA HIS A 411 -10.56 3.80 3.91
C HIS A 411 -11.09 3.27 5.24
N PHE A 412 -11.03 1.96 5.47
CA PHE A 412 -11.61 1.30 6.64
C PHE A 412 -10.61 1.23 7.80
N TYR A 413 -10.63 2.25 8.66
CA TYR A 413 -9.91 2.31 9.95
C TYR A 413 -10.74 1.68 11.09
N THR A 414 -11.55 0.68 10.76
CA THR A 414 -12.34 -0.07 11.72
C THR A 414 -11.45 -1.04 12.50
N GLU A 415 -11.95 -1.54 13.65
CA GLU A 415 -11.21 -2.47 14.51
C GLU A 415 -10.71 -3.72 13.75
N LYS A 416 -11.50 -4.22 12.79
CA LYS A 416 -11.14 -5.39 11.97
C LYS A 416 -10.61 -5.01 10.59
N LYS A 417 -10.23 -3.75 10.37
CA LYS A 417 -9.57 -3.28 9.13
C LYS A 417 -10.40 -3.59 7.87
N GLY A 418 -11.73 -3.53 7.98
CA GLY A 418 -12.68 -3.87 6.91
C GLY A 418 -12.97 -5.37 6.72
N LEU A 419 -12.52 -6.24 7.62
CA LEU A 419 -12.82 -7.69 7.62
C LEU A 419 -13.99 -8.06 8.53
N GLU A 420 -14.89 -7.11 8.84
CA GLU A 420 -16.16 -7.40 9.48
C GLU A 420 -16.98 -8.39 8.64
N LYS A 421 -17.91 -9.15 9.26
CA LYS A 421 -18.68 -10.26 8.65
C LYS A 421 -19.67 -9.77 7.56
N SER A 422 -19.20 -9.11 6.52
CA SER A 422 -20.00 -8.63 5.37
C SER A 422 -19.20 -7.77 4.39
N ALA A 423 -18.31 -6.90 4.86
CA ALA A 423 -17.79 -5.78 4.07
C ALA A 423 -17.10 -6.20 2.76
N THR A 424 -16.18 -7.18 2.78
CA THR A 424 -15.51 -7.67 1.56
C THR A 424 -16.42 -8.46 0.63
N LYS A 425 -17.41 -9.20 1.17
CA LYS A 425 -18.39 -9.92 0.35
C LYS A 425 -19.42 -9.00 -0.28
N GLU A 426 -19.72 -7.87 0.35
CA GLU A 426 -20.78 -6.96 -0.07
C GLU A 426 -20.26 -5.76 -0.89
N ALA A 427 -19.01 -5.34 -0.74
CA ALA A 427 -18.39 -4.29 -1.57
C ALA A 427 -17.84 -4.89 -2.88
N GLN A 428 -18.73 -5.38 -3.75
CA GLN A 428 -18.38 -5.91 -5.06
C GLN A 428 -18.46 -4.83 -6.13
N LEU A 429 -17.76 -5.01 -7.23
CA LEU A 429 -17.81 -4.12 -8.39
C LEU A 429 -19.27 -3.82 -8.80
N GLY A 430 -19.59 -2.53 -8.95
CA GLY A 430 -20.94 -2.08 -9.33
C GLY A 430 -21.95 -2.04 -8.19
N HIS A 431 -21.65 -2.52 -6.99
CA HIS A 431 -22.47 -2.29 -5.80
C HIS A 431 -22.35 -0.85 -5.30
N THR A 432 -23.29 -0.41 -4.48
CA THR A 432 -23.28 0.94 -3.91
C THR A 432 -23.03 0.89 -2.42
N VAL A 433 -22.02 1.63 -1.95
CA VAL A 433 -21.77 1.86 -0.54
C VAL A 433 -22.55 3.09 -0.08
N ALA A 434 -23.22 2.97 1.07
CA ALA A 434 -23.84 4.08 1.76
C ALA A 434 -23.09 4.33 3.07
N VAL A 435 -22.57 5.55 3.24
CA VAL A 435 -21.84 5.96 4.44
C VAL A 435 -22.61 7.08 5.14
N LEU A 436 -23.06 6.81 6.36
CA LEU A 436 -23.77 7.75 7.20
C LEU A 436 -22.78 8.72 7.84
N ASP A 437 -23.16 10.00 7.90
CA ASP A 437 -22.38 11.10 8.49
C ASP A 437 -20.91 11.09 8.03
N ALA A 438 -20.68 10.76 6.76
CA ALA A 438 -19.34 10.69 6.18
C ALA A 438 -18.64 12.06 6.26
N THR A 439 -17.37 12.09 6.65
CA THR A 439 -16.57 13.32 6.67
C THR A 439 -15.41 13.23 5.68
N LYS A 440 -15.00 14.38 5.16
CA LYS A 440 -13.73 14.50 4.44
C LYS A 440 -12.56 14.25 5.40
N HIS A 441 -11.54 13.60 4.88
CA HIS A 441 -10.28 13.41 5.58
C HIS A 441 -9.12 13.60 4.61
N ASP A 442 -8.20 14.48 5.00
CA ASP A 442 -6.96 14.72 4.27
C ASP A 442 -5.89 13.77 4.81
N PHE A 443 -5.48 12.83 3.96
CA PHE A 443 -4.48 11.82 4.27
C PHE A 443 -3.07 12.36 4.01
N LYS A 444 -2.08 11.94 4.81
CA LYS A 444 -0.69 12.40 4.64
C LYS A 444 -0.01 11.76 3.44
N PHE A 445 -0.34 10.50 3.16
CA PHE A 445 0.28 9.64 2.16
C PHE A 445 -0.74 9.25 1.08
N GLY A 446 -1.55 10.20 0.60
CA GLY A 446 -2.53 9.90 -0.45
C GLY A 446 -3.53 11.02 -0.69
N PRO A 447 -4.40 10.86 -1.68
CA PRO A 447 -5.44 11.84 -1.96
C PRO A 447 -6.48 11.89 -0.82
N PRO A 448 -7.21 13.01 -0.66
CA PRO A 448 -8.33 13.09 0.27
C PRO A 448 -9.39 12.02 0.00
N GLY A 449 -10.02 11.54 1.07
CA GLY A 449 -11.04 10.50 0.99
C GLY A 449 -11.95 10.47 2.21
N ILE A 450 -12.63 9.34 2.40
CA ILE A 450 -13.48 9.10 3.57
C ILE A 450 -12.77 8.15 4.52
N ARG A 451 -12.56 8.56 5.78
CA ARG A 451 -12.01 7.71 6.83
C ARG A 451 -13.12 7.08 7.67
N LEU A 452 -13.38 5.80 7.45
CA LEU A 452 -14.41 5.07 8.16
C LEU A 452 -13.84 4.39 9.42
N GLN A 453 -14.27 4.81 10.60
CA GLN A 453 -13.80 4.24 11.88
C GLN A 453 -14.81 3.27 12.52
N ASP A 454 -16.10 3.41 12.21
CA ASP A 454 -17.17 2.56 12.75
C ASP A 454 -17.88 1.82 11.61
N ALA A 455 -17.76 0.49 11.61
CA ALA A 455 -18.38 -0.37 10.59
C ALA A 455 -19.91 -0.29 10.58
N ARG A 456 -20.55 0.24 11.63
CA ARG A 456 -22.00 0.46 11.68
C ARG A 456 -22.44 1.70 10.90
N MET A 457 -21.51 2.55 10.46
CA MET A 457 -21.82 3.74 9.67
C MET A 457 -21.83 3.46 8.17
N ILE A 458 -21.52 2.23 7.74
CA ILE A 458 -21.52 1.84 6.33
C ILE A 458 -22.46 0.66 6.09
N LYS A 459 -23.10 0.64 4.93
CA LYS A 459 -23.76 -0.54 4.37
C LYS A 459 -23.52 -0.62 2.86
N CYS A 460 -23.26 -1.80 2.35
CA CYS A 460 -23.12 -2.04 0.91
C CYS A 460 -24.41 -2.67 0.38
N PHE A 461 -24.98 -2.07 -0.67
CA PHE A 461 -26.18 -2.55 -1.33
C PHE A 461 -25.82 -3.20 -2.67
N PRO A 462 -26.37 -4.39 -2.99
CA PRO A 462 -26.12 -5.09 -4.24
C PRO A 462 -26.93 -4.47 -5.41
N LEU A 463 -26.75 -3.17 -5.61
CA LEU A 463 -27.40 -2.33 -6.61
C LEU A 463 -26.40 -1.29 -7.11
N SER A 464 -26.48 -0.94 -8.40
CA SER A 464 -25.74 0.21 -8.93
C SER A 464 -26.26 1.52 -8.36
N LEU A 465 -25.40 2.54 -8.39
CA LEU A 465 -25.75 3.85 -7.85
C LEU A 465 -26.93 4.45 -8.60
N THR A 466 -26.93 4.33 -9.93
CA THR A 466 -28.06 4.69 -10.79
C THR A 466 -29.37 4.05 -10.32
N LYS A 467 -29.34 2.75 -9.97
CA LYS A 467 -30.55 2.05 -9.55
C LYS A 467 -31.06 2.52 -8.20
N ILE A 468 -30.17 2.84 -7.25
CA ILE A 468 -30.59 3.41 -5.96
C ILE A 468 -31.20 4.80 -6.15
N LEU A 469 -30.60 5.63 -6.99
CA LEU A 469 -31.09 6.97 -7.29
C LEU A 469 -32.45 6.97 -8.03
N GLU A 470 -32.65 6.05 -8.97
CA GLU A 470 -33.98 5.81 -9.59
C GLU A 470 -35.03 5.43 -8.53
N LEU A 471 -34.66 4.56 -7.58
CA LEU A 471 -35.57 4.15 -6.50
C LEU A 471 -35.88 5.28 -5.53
N ASP A 472 -34.92 6.16 -5.24
CA ASP A 472 -35.17 7.35 -4.40
C ASP A 472 -36.23 8.24 -5.05
N ASN A 473 -36.11 8.49 -6.37
CA ASN A 473 -37.11 9.26 -7.12
C ASN A 473 -38.50 8.60 -7.09
N ASP A 474 -38.59 7.29 -7.35
CA ASP A 474 -39.85 6.56 -7.33
C ASP A 474 -40.50 6.58 -5.94
N VAL A 475 -39.72 6.31 -4.88
CA VAL A 475 -40.21 6.31 -3.50
C VAL A 475 -40.67 7.70 -3.08
N ARG A 476 -39.93 8.76 -3.44
CA ARG A 476 -40.35 10.14 -3.19
C ARG A 476 -41.67 10.47 -3.87
N GLN A 477 -41.83 10.04 -5.12
CA GLN A 477 -43.01 10.37 -5.91
C GLN A 477 -44.26 9.59 -5.46
N PHE A 478 -44.12 8.31 -5.09
CA PHE A 478 -45.27 7.42 -4.89
C PHE A 478 -45.52 7.01 -3.45
N SER A 479 -44.54 7.16 -2.57
CA SER A 479 -44.61 6.60 -1.21
C SER A 479 -44.63 7.64 -0.10
N LYS A 480 -44.13 8.86 -0.36
CA LYS A 480 -44.15 9.94 0.63
C LYS A 480 -45.58 10.44 0.87
N PRO A 481 -46.02 10.52 2.14
CA PRO A 481 -47.32 11.07 2.47
C PRO A 481 -47.39 12.56 2.12
N GLN A 482 -48.45 12.93 1.43
CA GLN A 482 -48.85 14.32 1.19
C GLN A 482 -49.88 14.75 2.26
N GLN A 483 -50.46 15.94 2.09
CA GLN A 483 -51.51 16.44 2.98
C GLN A 483 -52.64 15.40 3.15
N ASN A 484 -53.11 15.24 4.38
CA ASN A 484 -54.12 14.23 4.78
C ASN A 484 -53.69 12.76 4.58
N ASP A 485 -52.39 12.46 4.66
CA ASP A 485 -51.82 11.11 4.48
C ASP A 485 -52.17 10.48 3.10
N CYS A 486 -52.31 11.35 2.10
CA CYS A 486 -52.55 10.95 0.71
C CYS A 486 -51.25 10.50 0.03
N ARG A 487 -51.34 9.51 -0.88
CA ARG A 487 -50.21 9.02 -1.67
C ARG A 487 -50.60 8.81 -3.12
N ASN A 488 -49.62 8.87 -4.02
CA ASN A 488 -49.82 8.61 -5.44
C ASN A 488 -49.85 7.10 -5.69
N CYS A 489 -50.88 6.62 -6.38
CA CYS A 489 -50.96 5.26 -6.85
C CYS A 489 -49.83 4.98 -7.84
N HIS A 490 -48.94 4.03 -7.56
CA HIS A 490 -47.85 3.69 -8.47
C HIS A 490 -48.39 3.22 -9.83
N GLY A 491 -49.53 2.53 -9.88
CA GLY A 491 -50.19 2.07 -11.10
C GLY A 491 -50.71 3.21 -12.00
N CYS A 492 -51.69 3.98 -11.55
CA CYS A 492 -52.38 4.99 -12.37
C CYS A 492 -51.93 6.44 -12.12
N GLY A 493 -51.18 6.72 -11.05
CA GLY A 493 -50.75 8.07 -10.68
C GLY A 493 -51.75 8.87 -9.83
N ASN A 494 -52.99 8.40 -9.67
CA ASN A 494 -54.01 9.10 -8.89
C ASN A 494 -53.63 9.22 -7.41
N ILE A 495 -54.01 10.34 -6.81
CA ILE A 495 -53.80 10.62 -5.39
C ILE A 495 -54.98 10.09 -4.60
N ALA A 496 -54.73 9.30 -3.54
CA ALA A 496 -55.77 8.80 -2.64
C ALA A 496 -55.26 8.70 -1.20
N ALA A 497 -56.17 8.72 -0.24
CA ALA A 497 -55.84 8.54 1.19
C ALA A 497 -55.32 7.12 1.44
N ALA A 498 -54.26 6.97 2.25
CA ALA A 498 -53.61 5.68 2.52
C ALA A 498 -54.58 4.58 2.96
N ALA A 499 -55.55 4.93 3.81
CA ALA A 499 -56.57 4.02 4.33
C ALA A 499 -57.45 3.38 3.24
N SER A 500 -57.55 4.02 2.07
CA SER A 500 -58.32 3.53 0.91
C SER A 500 -57.47 2.74 -0.10
N MET A 501 -56.16 2.65 0.11
CA MET A 501 -55.20 2.08 -0.84
C MET A 501 -54.65 0.73 -0.35
N LYS A 502 -54.22 -0.10 -1.29
CA LYS A 502 -53.45 -1.32 -1.03
C LYS A 502 -51.97 -1.02 -1.06
N ARG A 503 -51.25 -1.41 -0.01
CA ARG A 503 -49.79 -1.38 0.04
C ARG A 503 -49.21 -2.69 -0.48
N CYS A 504 -48.08 -2.64 -1.19
CA CYS A 504 -47.38 -3.87 -1.57
C CYS A 504 -46.99 -4.65 -0.32
N SER A 505 -47.43 -5.90 -0.18
CA SER A 505 -47.10 -6.75 0.97
C SER A 505 -45.64 -7.20 1.02
N GLY A 506 -44.93 -7.18 -0.11
CA GLY A 506 -43.52 -7.57 -0.21
C GLY A 506 -42.58 -6.47 0.29
N CYS A 507 -42.48 -5.36 -0.45
CA CYS A 507 -41.57 -4.27 -0.11
C CYS A 507 -42.15 -3.28 0.91
N LEU A 508 -43.48 -3.18 1.03
CA LEU A 508 -44.16 -2.15 1.82
C LEU A 508 -43.90 -0.69 1.38
N SER A 509 -43.21 -0.46 0.26
CA SER A 509 -42.89 0.90 -0.22
C SER A 509 -44.01 1.49 -1.07
N PHE A 510 -44.58 0.75 -2.02
CA PHE A 510 -45.52 1.30 -3.01
C PHE A 510 -47.00 1.06 -2.69
N TRP A 511 -47.85 2.00 -3.11
CA TRP A 511 -49.29 2.03 -2.86
C TRP A 511 -50.11 2.01 -4.15
N TYR A 512 -51.30 1.42 -4.08
CA TYR A 512 -52.18 1.17 -5.23
C TYR A 512 -53.63 1.41 -4.88
N CYS A 513 -54.43 1.98 -5.79
CA CYS A 513 -55.87 2.11 -5.60
C CYS A 513 -56.54 0.73 -5.44
N ASN A 514 -56.12 -0.26 -6.23
CA ASN A 514 -56.70 -1.60 -6.27
C ASN A 514 -55.71 -2.62 -6.88
N LYS A 515 -56.17 -3.87 -7.05
CA LYS A 515 -55.34 -4.97 -7.59
C LYS A 515 -54.93 -4.73 -9.05
N ASP A 516 -55.76 -4.08 -9.87
CA ASP A 516 -55.44 -3.81 -11.27
C ASP A 516 -54.34 -2.77 -11.38
N CYS A 517 -54.43 -1.69 -10.59
CA CYS A 517 -53.35 -0.72 -10.46
C CYS A 517 -52.05 -1.36 -9.94
N GLN A 518 -52.15 -2.33 -9.03
CA GLN A 518 -50.99 -3.10 -8.58
C GLN A 518 -50.36 -3.89 -9.73
N MET A 519 -51.16 -4.55 -10.58
CA MET A 519 -50.65 -5.29 -11.74
C MET A 519 -50.00 -4.37 -12.79
N VAL A 520 -50.61 -3.21 -13.06
CA VAL A 520 -50.01 -2.18 -13.93
C VAL A 520 -48.68 -1.74 -13.35
N GLY A 521 -48.64 -1.30 -12.09
CA GLY A 521 -47.40 -0.88 -11.44
C GLY A 521 -46.34 -1.99 -11.41
N TRP A 522 -46.75 -3.24 -11.20
CA TRP A 522 -45.89 -4.42 -11.12
C TRP A 522 -45.22 -4.75 -12.46
N VAL A 523 -46.00 -4.79 -13.54
CA VAL A 523 -45.54 -5.27 -14.86
C VAL A 523 -45.03 -4.11 -15.72
N THR A 524 -45.79 -3.03 -15.85
CA THR A 524 -45.52 -1.99 -16.84
C THR A 524 -44.65 -0.86 -16.31
N LYS A 525 -44.60 -0.66 -14.98
CA LYS A 525 -43.80 0.39 -14.33
C LYS A 525 -42.62 -0.13 -13.54
N GLY A 526 -42.16 -1.36 -13.82
CA GLY A 526 -40.89 -1.87 -13.30
C GLY A 526 -40.84 -2.23 -11.81
N HIS A 527 -41.94 -2.13 -11.04
CA HIS A 527 -41.91 -2.46 -9.61
C HIS A 527 -41.50 -3.92 -9.35
N LYS A 528 -41.84 -4.87 -10.24
CA LYS A 528 -41.37 -6.26 -10.11
C LYS A 528 -39.85 -6.36 -9.98
N ALA A 529 -39.09 -5.54 -10.70
CA ALA A 529 -37.63 -5.58 -10.70
C ALA A 529 -37.03 -5.05 -9.39
N CYS A 530 -37.66 -4.03 -8.77
CA CYS A 530 -37.13 -3.41 -7.56
C CYS A 530 -37.75 -3.90 -6.25
N CYS A 531 -38.89 -4.59 -6.29
CA CYS A 531 -39.60 -5.05 -5.09
C CYS A 531 -38.72 -5.90 -4.18
N LYS A 532 -37.89 -6.79 -4.76
CA LYS A 532 -36.98 -7.66 -3.99
C LYS A 532 -35.94 -6.82 -3.25
N SER A 533 -35.34 -5.85 -3.92
CA SER A 533 -34.33 -4.97 -3.33
C SER A 533 -34.90 -4.12 -2.20
N LEU A 534 -36.10 -3.59 -2.40
CA LEU A 534 -36.83 -2.85 -1.37
C LEU A 534 -37.35 -3.73 -0.23
N GLN A 535 -37.12 -5.05 -0.19
CA GLN A 535 -37.38 -5.82 1.04
C GLN A 535 -36.34 -5.52 2.12
N ASP A 536 -35.14 -5.06 1.73
CA ASP A 536 -34.11 -4.62 2.67
C ASP A 536 -34.65 -3.42 3.49
N PRO A 537 -34.77 -3.56 4.83
CA PRO A 537 -35.29 -2.49 5.68
C PRO A 537 -34.37 -1.26 5.69
N ASP A 538 -33.05 -1.43 5.58
CA ASP A 538 -32.11 -0.32 5.57
C ASP A 538 -32.18 0.44 4.26
N LEU A 539 -32.29 -0.25 3.12
CA LEU A 539 -32.46 0.42 1.83
C LEU A 539 -33.74 1.25 1.84
N ARG A 540 -34.85 0.68 2.29
CA ARG A 540 -36.11 1.44 2.40
C ARG A 540 -35.96 2.65 3.30
N ARG A 541 -35.44 2.46 4.51
CA ARG A 541 -35.27 3.56 5.47
C ARG A 541 -34.39 4.64 4.87
N LEU A 542 -33.27 4.28 4.25
CA LEU A 542 -32.38 5.21 3.58
C LEU A 542 -33.10 6.08 2.53
N LEU A 543 -34.04 5.53 1.75
CA LEU A 543 -34.82 6.27 0.75
C LEU A 543 -35.95 7.12 1.36
N PHE A 544 -36.50 6.72 2.51
CA PHE A 544 -37.55 7.46 3.20
C PHE A 544 -37.04 8.56 4.13
N THR A 545 -35.79 8.46 4.58
CA THR A 545 -35.20 9.39 5.55
C THR A 545 -35.00 10.78 4.94
N GLU A 546 -35.53 11.79 5.62
CA GLU A 546 -35.13 13.19 5.41
C GLU A 546 -33.94 13.51 6.31
N TRP A 547 -32.73 13.35 5.78
CA TRP A 547 -31.49 13.44 6.56
C TRP A 547 -31.32 14.77 7.32
N ASN A 548 -31.88 15.86 6.78
CA ASN A 548 -31.89 17.17 7.42
C ASN A 548 -32.82 17.28 8.66
N GLU A 549 -33.74 16.33 8.84
CA GLU A 549 -34.75 16.33 9.90
C GLU A 549 -34.47 15.31 11.00
N VAL A 550 -33.52 14.40 10.79
CA VAL A 550 -33.13 13.40 11.80
C VAL A 550 -32.49 14.08 12.99
N GLN A 551 -32.94 13.74 14.21
CA GLN A 551 -32.43 14.31 15.47
C GLN A 551 -31.66 13.30 16.32
N ASP A 552 -31.85 12.00 16.06
CA ASP A 552 -31.23 10.90 16.81
C ASP A 552 -29.98 10.37 16.11
N SER A 553 -29.09 9.73 16.88
CA SER A 553 -27.93 9.04 16.32
C SER A 553 -28.35 7.98 15.29
N VAL A 554 -27.83 8.10 14.07
CA VAL A 554 -28.02 7.14 12.98
C VAL A 554 -26.88 6.14 12.91
N ARG A 555 -27.21 4.87 12.65
CA ARG A 555 -26.28 3.77 12.33
C ARG A 555 -27.05 2.62 11.70
N PHE A 556 -26.38 1.76 10.96
CA PHE A 556 -26.94 0.51 10.46
C PHE A 556 -26.97 -0.58 11.57
N PRO A 557 -27.98 -1.46 11.58
CA PRO A 557 -29.24 -1.33 10.83
C PRO A 557 -30.03 -0.09 11.30
N LEU A 558 -30.59 0.65 10.35
CA LEU A 558 -31.36 1.87 10.60
C LEU A 558 -32.58 1.51 11.44
N LYS A 559 -32.62 2.08 12.66
CA LYS A 559 -33.73 1.83 13.57
C LYS A 559 -35.04 2.31 12.96
N VAL A 560 -36.07 1.51 13.19
CA VAL A 560 -37.46 1.95 13.03
C VAL A 560 -37.68 3.05 14.06
N ALA A 561 -37.96 4.27 13.62
CA ALA A 561 -38.62 5.22 14.51
C ALA A 561 -39.95 4.57 14.90
N ASP A 562 -40.11 4.27 16.18
CA ASP A 562 -41.38 3.81 16.76
C ASP A 562 -42.41 4.92 16.56
N GLY A 563 -43.09 4.84 15.44
CA GLY A 563 -44.11 5.76 14.99
C GLY A 563 -44.88 5.05 13.89
N SER A 564 -45.71 4.10 14.32
CA SER A 564 -46.96 3.66 13.68
C SER A 564 -46.92 3.51 12.15
N CYS A 565 -46.87 2.25 11.71
CA CYS A 565 -47.25 1.83 10.36
C CYS A 565 -48.66 2.28 9.96
#